data_AF-A0A937MSQ2-F1
#
_entry.id   AF-A0A937MSQ2-F1
#
_cell.length_a   1.000
_cell.length_b   1.000
_cell.length_c   1.000
_cell.angle_alpha   90.00
_cell.angle_beta   90.00
_cell.angle_gamma   90.00
#
_symmetry.space_group_name_H-M   'P 1'
#
loop_
_entity.id
_entity.type
_entity.pdbx_description
1 polymer ?
#
loop_
_entity_poly.entity_id
_entity_poly.type
_entity_poly.pdbx_seq_one_letter_code
_entity_poly.pdbx_strand_id
1 'polypeptide(L)'
;MNKQKTEIVRLLKHKQEICTRLLKKLGEQMKVVDIQDNSRLAAIIEEKEGLIAGLTETDQKIADLASDLDQAILESLGHENEELAHRIESDLEKIIEQETVCQEKLSLVKSEVLEKIKTAKRGQTLLKGYGVSQRINPKISKNI
;
A
#
# COMPACT_ATOMS: atom_id res chain seq x y z
N MET A 1 22.11 33.41 1.06
CA MET A 1 20.66 33.62 1.25
C MET A 1 19.81 33.26 0.03
N ASN A 2 19.94 33.91 -1.14
CA ASN A 2 18.99 33.67 -2.24
C ASN A 2 19.05 32.22 -2.80
N LYS A 3 20.24 31.61 -2.85
CA LYS A 3 20.43 30.25 -3.38
C LYS A 3 19.76 29.14 -2.57
N GLN A 4 19.82 29.20 -1.23
CA GLN A 4 19.17 28.23 -0.34
C GLN A 4 17.64 28.32 -0.46
N LYS A 5 17.09 29.54 -0.45
CA LYS A 5 15.67 29.79 -0.68
C LYS A 5 15.19 29.21 -2.02
N THR A 6 15.92 29.46 -3.11
CA THR A 6 15.60 28.88 -4.43
C THR A 6 15.66 27.35 -4.42
N GLU A 7 16.64 26.78 -3.71
CA GLU A 7 16.79 25.32 -3.63
C GLU A 7 15.66 24.67 -2.84
N ILE A 8 15.21 25.27 -1.72
CA ILE A 8 14.05 24.77 -0.97
C ILE A 8 12.79 24.79 -1.85
N VAL A 9 12.56 25.88 -2.60
CA VAL A 9 11.43 25.94 -3.55
C VAL A 9 11.51 24.84 -4.61
N ARG A 10 12.72 24.56 -5.12
CA ARG A 10 12.96 23.47 -6.09
C ARG A 10 12.61 22.10 -5.47
N LEU A 11 13.02 21.87 -4.22
CA LEU A 11 12.73 20.63 -3.49
C LEU A 11 11.24 20.49 -3.17
N LEU A 12 10.55 21.57 -2.80
CA LEU A 12 9.09 21.56 -2.58
C LEU A 12 8.33 21.19 -3.86
N LYS A 13 8.73 21.74 -5.02
CA LYS A 13 8.14 21.34 -6.32
C LYS A 13 8.40 19.87 -6.63
N HIS A 14 9.62 19.40 -6.36
CA HIS A 14 9.95 17.99 -6.53
C HIS A 14 9.12 17.08 -5.60
N LYS A 15 8.89 17.51 -4.36
CA LYS A 15 8.00 16.82 -3.40
C LYS A 15 6.59 16.69 -3.97
N GLN A 16 6.03 17.76 -4.54
CA GLN A 16 4.72 17.73 -5.19
C GLN A 16 4.67 16.76 -6.38
N GLU A 17 5.72 16.71 -7.19
CA GLU A 17 5.82 15.74 -8.31
C GLU A 17 5.82 14.29 -7.80
N ILE A 18 6.55 14.01 -6.71
CA ILE A 18 6.54 12.69 -6.07
C ILE A 18 5.14 12.34 -5.56
N CYS A 19 4.45 13.26 -4.88
CA CYS A 19 3.06 13.05 -4.43
C CYS A 19 2.13 12.75 -5.61
N THR A 20 2.25 13.48 -6.72
CA THR A 20 1.46 13.24 -7.93
C THR A 20 1.70 11.84 -8.50
N ARG A 21 2.97 11.39 -8.52
CA ARG A 21 3.34 10.04 -8.96
C ARG A 21 2.79 8.96 -8.02
N LEU A 22 2.84 9.19 -6.70
CA LEU A 22 2.28 8.29 -5.70
C LEU A 22 0.76 8.14 -5.88
N LEU A 23 0.02 9.24 -6.06
CA LEU A 23 -1.42 9.20 -6.32
C LEU A 23 -1.76 8.40 -7.58
N LYS A 24 -0.97 8.54 -8.66
CA LYS A 24 -1.13 7.73 -9.87
C LYS A 24 -0.94 6.24 -9.56
N LYS A 25 0.09 5.90 -8.80
CA LYS A 25 0.40 4.50 -8.41
C LYS A 25 -0.67 3.89 -7.50
N LEU A 26 -1.25 4.67 -6.60
CA LEU A 26 -2.40 4.25 -5.80
C LEU A 26 -3.64 3.96 -6.66
N GLY A 27 -3.89 4.80 -7.68
CA GLY A 27 -4.94 4.52 -8.66
C GLY A 27 -4.70 3.24 -9.46
N GLU A 28 -3.44 2.92 -9.79
CA GLU A 28 -3.06 1.65 -10.41
C GLU A 28 -3.23 0.46 -9.44
N GLN A 29 -2.81 0.61 -8.18
CA GLN A 29 -2.96 -0.38 -7.12
C GLN A 29 -4.43 -0.77 -6.93
N MET A 30 -5.33 0.20 -6.86
CA MET A 30 -6.75 -0.09 -6.64
C MET A 30 -7.34 -1.00 -7.73
N LYS A 31 -6.99 -0.74 -8.99
CA LYS A 31 -7.40 -1.56 -10.15
C LYS A 31 -6.80 -2.97 -10.10
N VAL A 32 -5.55 -3.07 -9.68
CA VAL A 32 -4.83 -4.35 -9.57
C VAL A 32 -5.41 -5.20 -8.42
N VAL A 33 -5.80 -4.57 -7.31
CA VAL A 33 -6.49 -5.24 -6.21
C VAL A 33 -7.87 -5.76 -6.63
N ASP A 34 -8.61 -5.01 -7.46
CA ASP A 34 -9.90 -5.46 -8.00
C ASP A 34 -9.79 -6.75 -8.82
N ILE A 35 -8.74 -6.88 -9.63
CA ILE A 35 -8.50 -8.07 -10.45
C ILE A 35 -7.68 -9.16 -9.74
N GLN A 36 -7.34 -8.94 -8.46
CA GLN A 36 -6.56 -9.87 -7.62
C GLN A 36 -5.20 -10.30 -8.23
N ASP A 37 -4.56 -9.42 -8.99
CA ASP A 37 -3.23 -9.68 -9.57
C ASP A 37 -2.13 -9.36 -8.55
N ASN A 38 -1.83 -10.36 -7.72
CA ASN A 38 -0.83 -10.24 -6.65
C ASN A 38 0.60 -9.95 -7.16
N SER A 39 0.94 -10.40 -8.38
CA SER A 39 2.28 -10.21 -8.93
C SER A 39 2.52 -8.74 -9.29
N ARG A 40 1.54 -8.13 -9.93
CA ARG A 40 1.56 -6.72 -10.30
C ARG A 40 1.36 -5.83 -9.08
N LEU A 41 0.61 -6.29 -8.07
CA LEU A 41 0.46 -5.59 -6.79
C LEU A 41 1.80 -5.45 -6.08
N ALA A 42 2.60 -6.52 -6.01
CA ALA A 42 3.93 -6.49 -5.40
C ALA A 42 4.86 -5.48 -6.08
N ALA A 43 4.91 -5.48 -7.42
CA ALA A 43 5.71 -4.51 -8.18
C ALA A 43 5.29 -3.05 -7.92
N ILE A 44 3.99 -2.79 -7.83
CA ILE A 44 3.48 -1.44 -7.50
C ILE A 44 3.89 -1.02 -6.08
N ILE A 45 3.86 -1.95 -5.12
CA ILE A 45 4.28 -1.67 -3.74
C ILE A 45 5.76 -1.28 -3.69
N GLU A 46 6.63 -2.04 -4.35
CA GLU A 46 8.07 -1.73 -4.42
C GLU A 46 8.32 -0.35 -5.04
N GLU A 47 7.62 0.00 -6.13
CA GLU A 47 7.72 1.32 -6.74
C GLU A 47 7.27 2.44 -5.79
N LYS A 48 6.17 2.25 -5.04
CA LYS A 48 5.70 3.22 -4.05
C LYS A 48 6.68 3.38 -2.89
N GLU A 49 7.25 2.28 -2.39
CA GLU A 49 8.26 2.33 -1.32
C GLU A 49 9.47 3.16 -1.74
N GLY A 50 9.93 3.01 -2.98
CA GLY A 50 10.99 3.84 -3.56
C GLY A 50 10.61 5.33 -3.63
N LEU A 51 9.36 5.65 -3.99
CA LEU A 51 8.86 7.02 -4.01
C LEU A 51 8.77 7.63 -2.60
N ILE A 52 8.31 6.86 -1.61
CA ILE A 52 8.23 7.28 -0.20
C ILE A 52 9.64 7.55 0.34
N ALA A 53 10.61 6.67 0.05
CA ALA A 53 12.00 6.90 0.44
C ALA A 53 12.55 8.20 -0.16
N GLY A 54 12.28 8.47 -1.45
CA GLY A 54 12.66 9.73 -2.09
C GLY A 54 11.97 10.96 -1.49
N LEU A 55 10.73 10.81 -1.03
CA LEU A 55 9.99 11.85 -0.31
C LEU A 55 10.69 12.17 1.01
N THR A 56 11.03 11.14 1.80
CA THR A 56 11.72 11.33 3.09
C THR A 56 13.11 11.94 2.93
N GLU A 57 13.84 11.57 1.87
CA GLU A 57 15.14 12.18 1.57
C GLU A 57 14.99 13.66 1.19
N THR A 58 13.95 14.00 0.42
CA THR A 58 13.65 15.38 0.04
C THR A 58 13.27 16.22 1.27
N ASP A 59 12.46 15.66 2.17
CA ASP A 59 12.08 16.33 3.42
C ASP A 59 13.27 16.57 4.33
N GLN A 60 14.18 15.60 4.45
CA GLN A 60 15.41 15.78 5.21
C GLN A 60 16.27 16.90 4.62
N LYS A 61 16.47 16.94 3.29
CA LYS A 61 17.22 18.01 2.63
C LYS A 61 16.60 19.39 2.83
N ILE A 62 15.26 19.48 2.82
CA ILE A 62 14.56 20.74 3.12
C ILE A 62 14.81 21.15 4.56
N ALA A 63 14.70 20.23 5.52
CA ALA A 63 14.95 20.49 6.93
C ALA A 63 16.39 20.97 7.18
N ASP A 64 17.38 20.30 6.57
CA ASP A 64 18.79 20.66 6.68
C ASP A 64 19.07 22.06 6.08
N LEU A 65 18.42 22.41 4.96
CA LEU A 65 18.56 23.74 4.37
C LEU A 65 17.85 24.82 5.18
N ALA A 66 16.74 24.46 5.85
CA ALA A 66 15.94 25.37 6.64
C ALA A 66 16.55 25.68 8.01
N SER A 67 17.30 24.75 8.62
CA SER A 67 17.94 24.94 9.93
C SER A 67 18.93 26.10 9.95
N ASP A 68 19.50 26.43 8.79
CA ASP A 68 20.51 27.47 8.63
C ASP A 68 19.91 28.83 8.22
N LEU A 69 18.58 28.95 8.10
CA LEU A 69 17.89 30.16 7.66
C LEU A 69 17.36 30.99 8.83
N ASP A 70 17.44 32.31 8.69
CA ASP A 70 16.82 33.25 9.62
C ASP A 70 15.29 33.15 9.59
N GLN A 71 14.66 33.39 10.74
CA GLN A 71 13.21 33.33 10.92
C GLN A 71 12.43 34.19 9.92
N ALA A 72 12.89 35.41 9.63
CA ALA A 72 12.23 36.30 8.67
C ALA A 72 12.23 35.73 7.23
N ILE A 73 13.26 34.97 6.87
CA ILE A 73 13.36 34.32 5.55
C ILE A 73 12.43 33.12 5.50
N LEU A 74 12.35 32.34 6.59
CA LEU A 74 11.44 31.21 6.71
C LEU A 74 9.97 31.65 6.60
N GLU A 75 9.60 32.76 7.26
CA GLU A 75 8.26 33.34 7.18
C GLU A 75 7.93 33.82 5.75
N SER A 76 8.86 34.54 5.10
CA SER A 76 8.71 34.94 3.70
C SER A 76 8.58 33.73 2.76
N LEU A 77 9.38 32.68 2.97
CA LEU A 77 9.33 31.45 2.19
C LEU A 77 8.00 30.71 2.38
N GLY A 78 7.50 30.65 3.62
CA GLY A 78 6.21 30.05 3.95
C GLY A 78 5.07 30.76 3.24
N HIS A 79 5.02 32.08 3.32
CA HIS A 79 3.96 32.87 2.67
C HIS A 79 4.02 32.78 1.14
N GLU A 80 5.22 32.84 0.54
CA GLU A 80 5.38 32.73 -0.92
C GLU A 80 5.00 31.35 -1.48
N ASN A 81 5.07 30.30 -0.66
CA ASN A 81 4.79 28.92 -1.09
C ASN A 81 3.55 28.31 -0.40
N GLU A 82 2.70 29.13 0.21
CA GLU A 82 1.53 28.68 0.97
C GLU A 82 0.59 27.80 0.13
N GLU A 83 0.29 28.21 -1.10
CA GLU A 83 -0.53 27.40 -2.02
C GLU A 83 0.12 26.07 -2.40
N LEU A 84 1.45 26.03 -2.48
CA LEU A 84 2.18 24.81 -2.80
C LEU A 84 2.18 23.86 -1.59
N ALA A 85 2.37 24.41 -0.39
CA ALA A 85 2.28 23.67 0.86
C ALA A 85 0.88 23.04 1.03
N HIS A 86 -0.18 23.81 0.87
CA HIS A 86 -1.56 23.30 0.93
C HIS A 86 -1.84 22.21 -0.11
N ARG A 87 -1.30 22.34 -1.33
CA ARG A 87 -1.42 21.29 -2.35
C ARG A 87 -0.72 20.01 -1.93
N ILE A 88 0.50 20.11 -1.42
CA ILE A 88 1.27 18.96 -0.93
C ILE A 88 0.53 18.28 0.24
N GLU A 89 0.03 19.06 1.21
CA GLU A 89 -0.74 18.54 2.35
C GLU A 89 -2.00 17.79 1.89
N SER A 90 -2.78 18.40 0.98
CA SER A 90 -3.98 17.76 0.43
C SER A 90 -3.66 16.47 -0.33
N ASP A 91 -2.57 16.44 -1.08
CA ASP A 91 -2.15 15.23 -1.79
C ASP A 91 -1.69 14.13 -0.82
N LEU A 92 -0.98 14.48 0.26
CA LEU A 92 -0.58 13.54 1.30
C LEU A 92 -1.79 12.96 2.05
N GLU A 93 -2.79 13.79 2.37
CA GLU A 93 -4.02 13.34 3.00
C GLU A 93 -4.75 12.32 2.10
N LYS A 94 -4.90 12.62 0.81
CA LYS A 94 -5.50 11.69 -0.16
C LYS A 94 -4.70 10.38 -0.30
N ILE A 95 -3.37 10.45 -0.25
CA ILE A 95 -2.50 9.28 -0.27
C ILE A 95 -2.81 8.37 0.93
N ILE A 96 -2.89 8.95 2.13
CA ILE A 96 -3.18 8.21 3.37
C ILE A 96 -4.59 7.59 3.32
N GLU A 97 -5.58 8.35 2.86
CA GLU A 97 -6.95 7.87 2.72
C GLU A 97 -7.03 6.67 1.75
N GLN A 98 -6.42 6.79 0.57
CA GLN A 98 -6.44 5.72 -0.44
C GLN A 98 -5.70 4.46 0.02
N GLU A 99 -4.58 4.61 0.74
CA GLU A 99 -3.86 3.44 1.28
C GLU A 99 -4.70 2.74 2.36
N THR A 100 -5.38 3.50 3.21
CA THR A 100 -6.29 2.95 4.24
C THR A 100 -7.41 2.14 3.60
N VAL A 101 -8.08 2.70 2.59
CA VAL A 101 -9.12 1.99 1.83
C VAL A 101 -8.58 0.72 1.18
N CYS A 102 -7.37 0.77 0.61
CA CYS A 102 -6.77 -0.41 0.01
C CYS A 102 -6.46 -1.49 1.06
N GLN A 103 -5.96 -1.10 2.24
CA GLN A 103 -5.67 -2.02 3.34
C GLN A 103 -6.94 -2.72 3.83
N GLU A 104 -8.04 -2.00 4.00
CA GLU A 104 -9.34 -2.57 4.37
C GLU A 104 -9.81 -3.61 3.35
N LYS A 105 -9.71 -3.29 2.06
CA LYS A 105 -10.09 -4.21 0.98
C LYS A 105 -9.26 -5.48 0.98
N LEU A 106 -7.94 -5.37 1.13
CA LEU A 106 -7.05 -6.53 1.23
C LEU A 106 -7.34 -7.39 2.47
N SER A 107 -7.74 -6.77 3.59
CA SER A 107 -8.16 -7.47 4.80
C SER A 107 -9.42 -8.31 4.59
N LEU A 108 -10.40 -7.78 3.84
CA LEU A 108 -11.60 -8.52 3.46
C LEU A 108 -11.26 -9.72 2.58
N VAL A 109 -10.45 -9.52 1.53
CA VAL A 109 -10.01 -10.60 0.64
C VAL A 109 -9.24 -11.68 1.41
N LYS A 110 -8.34 -11.29 2.32
CA LYS A 110 -7.62 -12.22 3.19
C LYS A 110 -8.58 -13.07 4.03
N SER A 111 -9.61 -12.46 4.61
CA SER A 111 -10.59 -13.15 5.44
C SER A 111 -11.41 -14.15 4.62
N GLU A 112 -11.83 -13.77 3.42
CA GLU A 112 -12.55 -14.66 2.50
C GLU A 112 -11.72 -15.88 2.09
N VAL A 113 -10.44 -15.65 1.73
CA VAL A 113 -9.50 -16.73 1.36
C VAL A 113 -9.28 -17.68 2.54
N LEU A 114 -9.15 -17.16 3.76
CA LEU A 114 -9.01 -17.99 4.96
C LEU A 114 -10.23 -18.89 5.19
N GLU A 115 -11.45 -18.38 4.99
CA GLU A 115 -12.67 -19.19 5.10
C GLU A 115 -12.74 -20.27 4.01
N LYS A 116 -12.38 -19.94 2.77
CA LYS A 116 -12.28 -20.92 1.67
C LYS A 116 -11.27 -22.04 1.97
N ILE A 117 -10.13 -21.72 2.58
CA ILE A 117 -9.14 -22.71 2.99
C ILE A 117 -9.70 -23.62 4.10
N LYS A 118 -10.40 -23.05 5.09
CA LYS A 118 -11.04 -23.83 6.17
C LYS A 118 -12.09 -24.79 5.63
N THR A 119 -12.95 -24.35 4.71
CA THR A 119 -13.98 -25.21 4.11
C THR A 119 -13.36 -26.31 3.26
N ALA A 120 -12.33 -26.01 2.46
CA ALA A 120 -11.60 -27.01 1.70
C ALA A 120 -10.92 -28.06 2.59
N LYS A 121 -10.29 -27.65 3.70
CA LYS A 121 -9.66 -28.56 4.67
C LYS A 121 -10.68 -29.47 5.35
N ARG A 122 -11.87 -28.95 5.69
CA ARG A 122 -12.99 -29.76 6.21
C ARG A 122 -13.47 -30.76 5.17
N GLY A 123 -13.69 -30.33 3.92
CA GLY A 123 -14.08 -31.21 2.81
C GLY A 123 -13.06 -32.34 2.54
N GLN A 124 -11.77 -32.03 2.56
CA GLN A 124 -10.71 -33.04 2.45
C GLN A 124 -10.76 -34.04 3.61
N THR A 125 -11.06 -33.59 4.83
CA THR A 125 -11.22 -34.46 5.99
C THR A 125 -12.43 -35.38 5.84
N LEU A 126 -13.56 -34.87 5.32
CA LEU A 126 -14.73 -35.68 5.02
C LEU A 126 -14.42 -36.74 3.96
N LEU A 127 -13.76 -36.38 2.85
CA LEU A 127 -13.40 -37.32 1.78
C LEU A 127 -12.42 -38.42 2.23
N LYS A 128 -11.49 -38.13 3.16
CA LYS A 128 -10.64 -39.16 3.79
C LYS A 128 -11.46 -40.25 4.51
N GLY A 129 -12.62 -39.90 5.06
CA GLY A 129 -13.55 -40.85 5.66
C GLY A 129 -14.32 -41.71 4.65
N TYR A 130 -14.51 -41.24 3.42
CA TYR A 130 -15.20 -41.98 2.34
C TYR A 130 -14.25 -42.84 1.49
N GLY A 131 -12.96 -42.50 1.41
CA GLY A 131 -11.94 -43.27 0.69
C GLY A 131 -11.44 -44.52 1.42
N VAL A 132 -11.69 -44.61 2.73
CA VAL A 132 -11.44 -45.80 3.55
C VAL A 132 -12.78 -46.34 4.03
N SER A 133 -13.69 -46.66 3.09
CA SER A 133 -14.73 -47.60 3.45
C SER A 133 -14.01 -48.89 3.85
N GLN A 134 -14.05 -49.25 5.14
CA GLN A 134 -13.91 -50.65 5.50
C GLN A 134 -14.94 -51.36 4.65
N ARG A 135 -14.49 -52.12 3.63
CA ARG A 135 -15.38 -53.03 2.93
C ARG A 135 -15.98 -53.90 4.01
N ILE A 136 -17.26 -53.66 4.32
CA ILE A 136 -18.06 -54.60 5.07
C ILE A 136 -18.12 -55.81 4.14
N ASN A 137 -17.18 -56.74 4.29
CA ASN A 137 -17.31 -58.05 3.68
C ASN A 137 -18.48 -58.71 4.41
N PRO A 138 -19.66 -58.87 3.78
CA PRO A 138 -20.72 -59.63 4.42
C PRO A 138 -20.15 -61.04 4.63
N LYS A 139 -20.11 -61.49 5.89
CA LYS A 139 -19.82 -62.89 6.19
C LYS A 139 -20.98 -63.69 5.61
N ILE A 140 -20.84 -64.15 4.37
CA ILE A 140 -21.70 -65.20 3.83
C ILE A 140 -21.34 -66.46 4.62
N SER A 141 -22.09 -66.71 5.68
CA SER A 141 -22.12 -67.99 6.37
C SER A 141 -22.52 -69.05 5.34
N LYS A 142 -21.55 -69.87 4.93
CA LYS A 142 -21.85 -71.17 4.32
C LYS A 142 -22.21 -72.10 5.46
N ASN A 143 -23.49 -72.19 5.79
CA ASN A 143 -23.99 -73.39 6.43
C ASN A 143 -24.24 -74.42 5.33
N ILE A 144 -23.59 -75.57 5.51
CA ILE A 144 -23.77 -76.84 4.80
C ILE A 144 -25.16 -77.38 5.13
#